data_AF-Q5YMQ2-F1
#
_entry.id   AF-Q5YMQ2-F1
#
_cell.length_a   1.000
_cell.length_b   1.000
_cell.length_c   1.000
_cell.angle_alpha   90.00
_cell.angle_beta   90.00
_cell.angle_gamma   90.00
#
_symmetry.space_group_name_H-M   'P 1'
#
loop_
_entity.id
_entity.type
_entity.pdbx_description
1 polymer ?
#
loop_
_entity_poly.entity_id
_entity_poly.type
_entity_poly.pdbx_seq_one_letter_code
_entity_poly.pdbx_strand_id
1 'polypeptide(L)'
;MTSLPTQEQIWTNAADAADRAALALSDVRDWLRSDWSDTKPLTDEAVQARSAAYARLETLKDEIRDLEHQLRGGARSLRDRR
;
A
#
# COMPACT_ATOMS: atom_id res chain seq x y z
N MET A 1 -15.52 -26.11 -15.54
CA MET A 1 -14.50 -25.38 -16.33
C MET A 1 -14.41 -23.97 -15.78
N THR A 2 -13.27 -23.57 -15.23
CA THR A 2 -13.06 -22.20 -14.75
C THR A 2 -12.64 -21.36 -15.95
N SER A 3 -13.47 -20.39 -16.36
CA SER A 3 -13.10 -19.44 -17.41
C SER A 3 -11.88 -18.64 -16.96
N LEU A 4 -10.86 -18.55 -17.83
CA LEU A 4 -9.71 -17.68 -17.57
C LEU A 4 -10.19 -16.22 -17.45
N PRO A 5 -9.59 -15.42 -16.55
CA PRO A 5 -9.93 -14.01 -16.41
C PRO A 5 -9.60 -13.24 -17.69
N THR A 6 -10.47 -12.30 -18.04
CA THR A 6 -10.22 -11.33 -19.11
C THR A 6 -9.06 -10.39 -18.76
N GLN A 7 -8.49 -9.72 -19.77
CA GLN A 7 -7.44 -8.72 -19.53
C GLN A 7 -7.90 -7.62 -18.56
N GLU A 8 -9.11 -7.08 -18.74
CA GLU A 8 -9.69 -6.10 -17.81
C GLU A 8 -9.74 -6.61 -16.37
N GLN A 9 -10.14 -7.87 -16.17
CA GLN A 9 -10.16 -8.50 -14.84
C GLN A 9 -8.76 -8.66 -14.25
N ILE A 10 -7.75 -8.97 -15.06
CA ILE A 10 -6.36 -9.06 -14.59
C ILE A 10 -5.88 -7.70 -14.05
N TRP A 11 -6.10 -6.62 -14.81
CA TRP A 11 -5.72 -5.26 -14.39
C TRP A 11 -6.49 -4.79 -13.15
N THR A 12 -7.79 -5.10 -13.08
CA THR A 12 -8.62 -4.77 -11.92
C THR A 12 -8.16 -5.52 -10.68
N ASN A 13 -7.93 -6.84 -10.78
CA ASN A 13 -7.45 -7.66 -9.67
C ASN A 13 -6.08 -7.19 -9.17
N ALA A 14 -5.18 -6.77 -10.08
CA ALA A 14 -3.89 -6.21 -9.72
C ALA A 14 -4.03 -4.87 -8.98
N ALA A 15 -4.92 -3.97 -9.44
CA ALA A 15 -5.19 -2.70 -8.76
C ALA A 15 -5.73 -2.93 -7.34
N ASP A 16 -6.65 -3.89 -7.17
CA ASP A 16 -7.21 -4.22 -5.85
C ASP A 16 -6.16 -4.85 -4.92
N ALA A 17 -5.19 -5.59 -5.47
CA ALA A 17 -4.06 -6.09 -4.68
C ALA A 17 -3.13 -4.95 -4.23
N ALA A 18 -2.87 -3.98 -5.10
CA ALA A 18 -2.08 -2.79 -4.76
C ALA A 18 -2.77 -1.93 -3.69
N ASP A 19 -4.08 -1.72 -3.79
CA ASP A 19 -4.86 -1.00 -2.78
C ASP A 19 -4.76 -1.67 -1.40
N ARG A 20 -4.93 -3.00 -1.34
CA ARG A 20 -4.77 -3.77 -0.09
C ARG A 20 -3.36 -3.65 0.49
N ALA A 21 -2.33 -3.62 -0.35
CA ALA A 21 -0.95 -3.42 0.11
C ALA A 21 -0.75 -2.01 0.70
N ALA A 22 -1.31 -0.97 0.09
CA ALA A 22 -1.26 0.39 0.64
C ALA A 22 -1.99 0.52 1.99
N LEU A 23 -3.12 -0.19 2.15
CA LEU A 23 -3.84 -0.27 3.43
C LEU A 23 -2.99 -0.97 4.49
N ALA A 24 -2.39 -2.13 4.18
CA ALA A 24 -1.54 -2.85 5.12
C ALA A 24 -0.32 -2.01 5.58
N LEU A 25 0.29 -1.22 4.68
CA LEU A 25 1.35 -0.29 5.06
C LEU A 25 0.86 0.83 5.98
N SER A 26 -0.37 1.31 5.76
CA SER A 26 -1.01 2.29 6.65
C SER A 26 -1.26 1.69 8.03
N ASP A 27 -1.68 0.42 8.10
CA ASP A 27 -1.85 -0.29 9.37
C ASP A 27 -0.51 -0.42 10.11
N VAL A 28 0.58 -0.81 9.44
CA VAL A 28 1.92 -0.88 10.05
C VAL A 28 2.34 0.47 10.61
N ARG A 29 2.14 1.55 9.86
CA ARG A 29 2.39 2.91 10.34
C ARG A 29 1.55 3.24 11.56
N ASP A 30 0.27 2.92 11.53
CA ASP A 30 -0.65 3.23 12.64
C ASP A 30 -0.30 2.40 13.89
N TRP A 31 0.15 1.16 13.73
CA TRP A 31 0.72 0.34 14.80
C TRP A 31 2.01 0.91 15.39
N LEU A 32 2.92 1.40 14.53
CA LEU A 32 4.11 2.09 15.00
C LEU A 32 3.73 3.38 15.75
N ARG A 33 2.64 4.05 15.35
CA ARG A 33 2.17 5.32 15.95
C ARG A 33 1.40 5.10 17.24
N SER A 34 0.70 3.98 17.33
CA SER A 34 0.01 3.55 18.54
C SER A 34 0.98 3.64 19.69
N ASP A 35 0.65 4.48 20.66
CA ASP A 35 1.50 4.74 21.79
C ASP A 35 1.53 3.44 22.61
N TRP A 36 2.67 2.76 22.60
CA TRP A 36 2.94 1.66 23.52
C TRP A 36 3.13 2.33 24.88
N SER A 37 2.01 2.69 25.51
CA SER A 37 1.93 3.44 26.77
C SER A 37 2.53 2.71 27.98
N ASP A 38 3.16 1.56 27.75
CA ASP A 38 3.96 0.86 28.73
C ASP A 38 5.38 0.66 28.19
N THR A 39 6.35 1.00 29.06
CA THR A 39 7.79 0.66 28.99
C THR A 39 8.76 1.71 28.43
N LYS A 40 9.05 2.71 29.27
CA LYS A 40 10.26 3.56 29.28
C LYS A 40 10.43 4.51 28.07
N PRO A 41 11.08 5.68 28.27
CA PRO A 41 11.44 6.55 27.16
C PRO A 41 12.31 5.81 26.15
N LEU A 42 12.06 6.02 24.86
CA LEU A 42 12.93 5.54 23.79
C LEU A 42 14.30 6.22 23.89
N THR A 43 15.36 5.50 23.50
CA THR A 43 16.67 6.12 23.26
C THR A 43 16.63 6.98 22.01
N ASP A 44 17.54 7.94 21.88
CA ASP A 44 17.62 8.81 20.68
C ASP A 44 17.79 7.99 19.38
N GLU A 45 18.58 6.90 19.44
CA GLU A 45 18.75 5.97 18.32
C GLU A 45 17.43 5.29 17.92
N ALA A 46 16.64 4.83 18.90
CA ALA A 46 15.35 4.22 18.64
C ALA A 46 14.33 5.22 18.07
N VAL A 47 14.38 6.49 18.51
CA VAL A 47 13.56 7.58 17.94
C VAL A 47 13.94 7.85 16.48
N GLN A 48 15.24 7.88 16.17
CA GLN A 48 15.72 8.07 14.80
C GLN A 48 15.32 6.90 13.89
N ALA A 49 15.52 5.66 14.35
CA ALA A 49 15.14 4.46 13.62
C ALA A 49 13.63 4.41 13.34
N ARG A 50 12.80 4.76 14.34
CA ARG A 50 11.34 4.86 14.19
C ARG A 50 10.96 5.93 13.17
N SER A 51 11.59 7.10 13.22
CA SER A 51 11.34 8.20 12.27
C SER A 51 11.72 7.81 10.84
N ALA A 52 12.85 7.12 10.65
CA ALA A 52 13.29 6.61 9.36
C ALA A 52 12.32 5.54 8.80
N ALA A 53 11.86 4.62 9.66
CA ALA A 53 10.87 3.61 9.29
C ALA A 53 9.55 4.25 8.85
N TYR A 54 9.06 5.28 9.56
CA TYR A 54 7.88 6.02 9.16
C TYR A 54 8.01 6.67 7.79
N ALA A 55 9.10 7.42 7.59
CA ALA A 55 9.33 8.08 6.31
C ALA A 55 9.36 7.06 5.16
N ARG A 56 10.00 5.89 5.38
CA ARG A 56 10.05 4.84 4.37
C ARG A 56 8.69 4.21 4.09
N LEU A 57 7.88 3.97 5.13
CA LEU A 57 6.51 3.43 4.97
C LEU A 57 5.61 4.39 4.18
N GLU A 58 5.71 5.69 4.45
CA GLU A 58 4.96 6.71 3.70
C GLU A 58 5.37 6.72 2.22
N THR A 59 6.67 6.72 1.92
CA THR A 59 7.16 6.64 0.53
C THR A 59 6.67 5.39 -0.18
N LEU A 60 6.77 4.22 0.45
CA LEU A 60 6.32 2.95 -0.15
C LEU A 60 4.81 2.94 -0.41
N LYS A 61 4.02 3.50 0.52
CA LYS A 61 2.58 3.61 0.38
C LYS A 61 2.20 4.51 -0.80
N ASP A 62 2.88 5.64 -0.97
CA ASP A 62 2.64 6.56 -2.08
C ASP A 62 3.02 5.92 -3.42
N GLU A 63 4.19 5.26 -3.51
CA GLU A 63 4.61 4.49 -4.69
C GLU A 63 3.59 3.41 -5.09
N ILE A 64 3.02 2.68 -4.10
CA ILE A 64 1.99 1.66 -4.36
C ILE A 64 0.67 2.29 -4.80
N ARG A 65 0.29 3.45 -4.29
CA ARG A 65 -0.91 4.17 -4.74
C ARG A 65 -0.76 4.67 -6.17
N ASP A 66 0.42 5.16 -6.55
CA ASP A 66 0.68 5.56 -7.93
C ASP A 66 0.58 4.35 -8.88
N LEU A 67 1.11 3.19 -8.47
CA LEU A 67 0.95 1.94 -9.21
C LEU A 67 -0.52 1.52 -9.31
N GLU A 68 -1.27 1.57 -8.21
CA GLU A 68 -2.71 1.28 -8.18
C GLU A 68 -3.48 2.16 -9.18
N HIS A 69 -3.16 3.45 -9.22
CA HIS A 69 -3.79 4.40 -10.14
C HIS A 69 -3.50 4.05 -11.60
N GLN A 70 -2.26 3.70 -11.92
CA GLN A 70 -1.86 3.24 -13.26
C GLN A 70 -2.60 1.96 -13.65
N LEU A 71 -2.72 1.01 -12.72
CA LEU A 71 -3.43 -0.25 -12.95
C LEU A 71 -4.92 -0.02 -13.22
N ARG A 72 -5.58 0.86 -12.45
CA ARG A 72 -6.97 1.25 -12.73
C ARG A 72 -7.11 1.99 -14.06
N GLY A 73 -6.12 2.81 -14.44
CA GLY A 73 -6.06 3.46 -15.75
C GLY A 73 -6.03 2.45 -16.89
N GLY A 74 -5.20 1.41 -16.77
CA GLY A 74 -5.13 0.30 -17.74
C GLY A 74 -6.47 -0.44 -17.88
N ALA A 75 -7.12 -0.76 -16.75
CA ALA A 75 -8.44 -1.40 -16.76
C ALA A 75 -9.51 -0.55 -17.47
N ARG A 76 -9.56 0.76 -17.18
CA ARG A 76 -10.48 1.70 -17.85
C ARG A 76 -10.23 1.77 -19.35
N SER A 77 -8.96 1.91 -19.77
CA SER A 77 -8.61 1.97 -21.19
C SER A 77 -9.05 0.73 -21.97
N LEU A 78 -9.00 -0.45 -21.34
CA LEU A 78 -9.48 -1.69 -21.96
C LEU A 78 -11.00 -1.74 -22.08
N ARG A 79 -11.72 -1.20 -21.09
CA ARG A 79 -13.19 -1.11 -21.10
C ARG A 79 -13.68 -0.16 -22.19
N ASP A 80 -13.05 1.00 -22.34
CA ASP A 80 -13.46 2.02 -23.31
C ASP A 80 -13.18 1.61 -24.78
N ARG A 81 -12.40 0.56 -25.00
CA ARG A 81 -12.11 -0.01 -26.32
C ARG A 81 -13.09 -1.12 -26.75
N ARG A 82 -13.99 -1.56 -25.88
CA ARG A 82 -15.00 -2.58 -26.16
C ARG A 82 -16.33 -1.94 -26.56
#